data_AF-A0A6B3M505-F1
#
_entry.id   AF-A0A6B3M505-F1
#
_cell.length_a   1.000
_cell.length_b   1.000
_cell.length_c   1.000
_cell.angle_alpha   90.00
_cell.angle_beta   90.00
_cell.angle_gamma   90.00
#
_symmetry.space_group_name_H-M   'P 1'
#
loop_
_entity.id
_entity.type
_entity.pdbx_description
1 polymer ?
#
loop_
_entity_poly.entity_id
_entity_poly.type
_entity_poly.pdbx_seq_one_letter_code
_entity_poly.pdbx_strand_id
1 'polypeptide(L)' 'MFNLTYEFKLKPTKAQIDHFDDWLEQNRRVYNYALAERKDWYKSRSCPINACSLRSEYIIPA' A
#
# COMPACT_ATOMS: atom_id res chain seq x y z
N MET A 1 -17.39 -29.61 30.07
CA MET A 1 -17.24 -29.60 28.60
C MET A 1 -15.86 -29.03 28.30
N PHE A 2 -14.91 -29.86 27.86
CA PHE A 2 -13.55 -29.41 27.54
C PHE A 2 -13.54 -28.85 26.11
N ASN A 3 -13.30 -27.54 25.98
CA ASN A 3 -13.20 -26.88 24.69
C ASN A 3 -11.73 -26.93 24.25
N LEU A 4 -11.43 -27.72 23.21
CA LEU A 4 -10.08 -27.83 22.66
C LEU A 4 -9.89 -26.72 21.63
N THR A 5 -9.15 -25.67 22.01
CA THR A 5 -8.64 -24.69 21.05
C THR A 5 -7.44 -25.28 20.33
N TYR A 6 -7.63 -25.67 19.07
CA TYR A 6 -6.55 -26.12 18.21
C TYR A 6 -5.79 -24.91 17.65
N GLU A 7 -4.50 -24.84 17.94
CA GLU A 7 -3.60 -23.89 17.30
C GLU A 7 -3.05 -24.49 16.02
N PHE A 8 -3.47 -23.96 14.88
CA PHE A 8 -2.95 -24.38 13.58
C PHE A 8 -1.77 -23.49 13.19
N LYS A 9 -0.60 -24.12 13.00
CA LYS A 9 0.58 -23.45 12.44
C LYS A 9 0.80 -23.92 11.01
N LEU A 10 0.85 -22.97 10.08
CA LEU A 10 1.28 -23.25 8.71
C LEU A 10 2.75 -23.67 8.72
N LYS A 11 3.03 -24.84 8.15
CA LYS A 11 4.38 -25.35 7.88
C LYS A 11 4.57 -25.47 6.36
N PRO A 12 4.75 -24.34 5.67
CA PRO A 12 4.88 -24.35 4.22
C PRO A 12 6.14 -25.09 3.78
N THR A 13 6.07 -25.73 2.62
CA THR A 13 7.25 -26.30 1.96
C THR A 13 8.14 -25.19 1.42
N LYS A 14 9.38 -25.51 1.06
CA LYS A 14 10.34 -24.57 0.46
C LYS A 14 9.72 -23.82 -0.74
N ALA A 15 9.10 -24.56 -1.66
CA ALA A 15 8.44 -23.97 -2.83
C ALA A 15 7.27 -23.04 -2.48
N GLN A 16 6.50 -23.36 -1.45
CA GLN A 16 5.40 -22.49 -0.99
C GLN A 16 5.91 -21.18 -0.39
N ILE A 17 7.02 -21.23 0.36
CA ILE A 17 7.66 -20.03 0.91
C ILE A 17 8.11 -19.12 -0.24
N ASP A 18 8.80 -19.68 -1.23
CA ASP A 18 9.29 -18.91 -2.38
C ASP A 18 8.13 -18.24 -3.15
N HIS A 19 6.98 -18.92 -3.30
CA HIS A 19 5.78 -18.32 -3.88
C HIS A 19 5.18 -17.20 -3.02
N PHE A 20 5.14 -17.38 -1.70
CA PHE A 20 4.63 -16.33 -0.81
C PHE A 20 5.51 -15.09 -0.84
N ASP A 21 6.83 -15.26 -0.88
CA ASP A 21 7.76 -14.13 -0.96
C ASP A 21 7.59 -13.34 -2.27
N ASP A 22 7.41 -14.02 -3.40
CA ASP A 22 7.12 -13.37 -4.68
C ASP A 22 5.80 -12.58 -4.64
N TRP A 23 4.74 -13.18 -4.09
CA TRP A 23 3.46 -12.47 -3.92
C TRP A 23 3.58 -11.27 -3.00
N LEU A 24 4.27 -11.41 -1.86
CA LEU A 24 4.46 -10.31 -0.92
C LEU A 24 5.24 -9.16 -1.58
N GLU A 25 6.26 -9.47 -2.37
CA GLU A 25 7.03 -8.45 -3.09
C GLU A 25 6.19 -7.74 -4.15
N GLN A 26 5.37 -8.47 -4.91
CA GLN A 26 4.43 -7.89 -5.88
C GLN A 26 3.43 -6.95 -5.17
N ASN A 27 2.81 -7.42 -4.09
CA ASN A 27 1.86 -6.63 -3.31
C ASN A 27 2.52 -5.37 -2.71
N ARG A 28 3.75 -5.49 -2.19
CA ARG A 28 4.50 -4.36 -1.65
C ARG A 28 4.74 -3.28 -2.71
N ARG A 29 5.12 -3.68 -3.93
CA ARG A 29 5.35 -2.75 -5.04
C ARG A 29 4.07 -2.05 -5.46
N VAL A 30 2.99 -2.80 -5.69
CA VAL A 30 1.68 -2.26 -6.09
C VAL A 30 1.15 -1.30 -5.02
N TYR A 31 1.24 -1.68 -3.75
CA TYR A 31 0.81 -0.83 -2.64
C TYR A 31 1.60 0.48 -2.59
N ASN A 32 2.93 0.41 -2.68
CA ASN A 32 3.78 1.61 -2.63
C ASN A 32 3.52 2.55 -3.82
N TYR A 33 3.30 1.99 -5.01
CA TYR A 33 2.91 2.77 -6.18
C TYR A 33 1.56 3.47 -5.96
N ALA A 34 0.52 2.73 -5.57
CA ALA A 34 -0.81 3.30 -5.33
C ALA A 34 -0.81 4.34 -4.19
N LEU A 35 0.04 4.15 -3.17
CA LEU A 35 0.22 5.11 -2.09
C LEU A 35 0.88 6.41 -2.58
N ALA A 36 1.88 6.32 -3.47
CA ALA A 36 2.50 7.48 -4.09
C ALA A 36 1.47 8.27 -4.91
N GLU A 37 0.75 7.60 -5.80
CA GLU A 37 -0.33 8.20 -6.61
C GLU A 37 -1.36 8.94 -5.74
N ARG A 38 -1.77 8.35 -4.61
CA ARG A 38 -2.71 9.00 -3.68
C ARG A 38 -2.13 10.25 -3.04
N LYS A 39 -0.84 10.25 -2.68
CA LYS A 39 -0.17 11.42 -2.11
C LYS A 39 -0.08 12.54 -3.14
N ASP A 40 0.22 12.20 -4.39
CA ASP A 40 0.34 13.17 -5.47
C ASP A 40 -1.02 13.74 -5.86
N TRP A 41 -2.06 12.91 -5.87
CA TRP A 41 -3.45 13.35 -6.02
C TRP A 41 -3.86 14.34 -4.92
N TYR A 42 -3.52 14.04 -3.65
CA TYR A 42 -3.85 14.93 -2.54
C TYR A 42 -3.11 16.27 -2.66
N LYS A 43 -1.80 16.24 -2.90
CA LYS A 43 -0.98 17.47 -3.03
C LYS A 43 -1.40 18.35 -4.19
N SER A 44 -1.81 17.76 -5.32
CA SER A 44 -2.31 18.52 -6.48
C SER A 44 -3.66 19.18 -6.25
N ARG A 45 -4.48 18.66 -5.32
CA ARG A 45 -5.86 19.12 -5.10
C ARG A 45 -6.12 19.72 -3.73
N SER A 46 -5.16 19.67 -2.82
CA SER A 46 -5.25 20.30 -1.52
C SER A 46 -5.07 21.81 -1.67
N CYS A 47 -6.15 22.56 -1.78
CA CYS A 47 -6.13 24.02 -1.70
C CYS A 47 -7.14 24.53 -0.65
N PRO A 48 -6.89 25.71 -0.04
CA PRO A 48 -7.90 26.39 0.75
C PRO A 48 -9.13 26.71 -0.10
N ILE A 49 -10.33 26.47 0.44
CA ILE A 49 -11.60 26.70 -0.29
C ILE A 49 -11.75 28.18 -0.70
N ASN A 50 -11.12 29.09 0.04
CA ASN A 50 -11.21 30.53 -0.15
C ASN A 50 -9.96 31.18 -0.75
N ALA A 51 -8.93 30.43 -1.14
CA ALA A 51 -7.71 31.00 -1.70
C ALA A 51 -6.92 30.02 -2.58
N CYS A 52 -6.36 30.53 -3.68
CA CYS A 52 -5.39 29.82 -4.50
C CYS A 52 -3.96 30.33 -4.24
N SER A 53 -2.96 29.47 -4.47
CA SER A 53 -1.54 29.84 -4.36
C SER A 53 -1.13 30.73 -5.54
N LEU A 54 -0.50 31.87 -5.26
CA LEU A 54 0.05 32.76 -6.30
C LEU A 54 1.51 32.46 -6.66
N ARG A 55 2.17 31.56 -5.92
CA ARG A 55 3.62 31.30 -6.07
C ARG A 55 3.91 29.99 -6.80
N SER A 56 3.21 28.93 -6.43
CA SER A 56 3.48 27.58 -6.95
C SER A 56 2.30 26.66 -6.69
N GLU A 57 2.09 25.73 -7.62
CA GLU A 57 1.18 24.59 -7.45
C GLU A 57 1.97 23.28 -7.66
N TYR A 58 1.46 22.19 -7.08
CA TYR A 58 2.07 20.88 -7.22
C TYR A 58 1.68 20.25 -8.56
N ILE A 59 2.67 20.01 -9.42
CA ILE A 59 2.49 19.40 -10.74
C ILE A 59 2.94 17.94 -10.67
N ILE A 60 2.05 17.03 -11.07
CA ILE A 60 2.37 15.60 -11.18
C ILE A 60 3.18 15.40 -12.47
N PRO A 61 4.43 14.90 -12.39
CA PRO A 61 5.25 14.66 -13.58
C PRO A 61 4.62 13.58 -14.50
N ALA A 62 4.86 13.71 -15.81
CA ALA A 62 4.39 12.76 -16.82
C ALA A 62 5.27 11.52 -16.92
#